data_AF-A0A0F9VTB1-F1
#
_entry.id   AF-A0A0F9VTB1-F1
#
_cell.length_a   1.000
_cell.length_b   1.000
_cell.length_c   1.000
_cell.angle_alpha   90.00
_cell.angle_beta   90.00
_cell.angle_gamma   90.00
#
_symmetry.space_group_name_H-M   'P 1'
#
loop_
_entity.id
_entity.type
_entity.pdbx_description
1 polymer ?
#
loop_
_entity_poly.entity_id
_entity_poly.type
_entity_poly.pdbx_seq_one_letter_code
_entity_poly.pdbx_strand_id
1 'polypeptide(L)'
;MADRTCIYMSPYNAPLCSECGHDLSLCECVDPDALAHERLHSIDGLIFTMVRDELVADRTADPDTVHLLGTLMEKLGLLSIAMARHDRGLSTTTQEVLREAVRVATMAIRVASEGDSNYSYVFPAVETELPAGPTARQY
;
A
#
# COMPACT_ATOMS: atom_id res chain seq x y z
N MET A 1 15.92 33.47 -3.47
CA MET A 1 15.59 32.59 -2.33
C MET A 1 14.26 31.95 -2.67
N ALA A 2 14.17 30.62 -2.74
CA ALA A 2 12.89 29.95 -2.94
C ALA A 2 11.97 30.31 -1.76
N ASP A 3 10.70 30.65 -2.05
CA ASP A 3 9.70 30.91 -1.02
C ASP A 3 9.54 29.65 -0.18
N ARG A 4 9.91 29.71 1.10
CA ARG A 4 9.70 28.62 2.06
C ARG A 4 8.22 28.58 2.43
N THR A 5 7.59 27.41 2.36
CA THR A 5 6.16 27.27 2.66
C THR A 5 5.86 26.90 4.11
N CYS A 6 6.89 26.53 4.89
CA CYS A 6 6.80 26.22 6.31
C CYS A 6 6.91 27.44 7.25
N ILE A 7 6.26 28.56 6.91
CA ILE A 7 6.33 29.83 7.67
C ILE A 7 5.02 30.06 8.43
N TYR A 8 5.11 30.42 9.72
CA TYR A 8 4.01 31.03 10.45
C TYR A 8 4.44 32.34 11.12
N MET A 9 3.47 33.23 11.36
CA MET A 9 3.72 34.48 12.04
C MET A 9 3.53 34.31 13.55
N SER A 10 4.57 34.61 14.33
CA SER A 10 4.49 34.64 15.79
C SER A 10 3.61 35.80 16.28
N PRO A 11 3.20 35.79 17.57
CA PRO A 11 2.46 36.91 18.18
C PRO A 11 3.20 38.26 18.12
N TYR A 12 4.53 38.23 17.93
CA TYR A 12 5.38 39.41 17.79
C TYR A 12 5.62 39.83 16.34
N ASN A 13 4.84 39.26 15.40
CA ASN A 13 4.95 39.53 13.97
C ASN A 13 6.33 39.16 13.36
N ALA A 14 7.04 38.21 13.99
CA ALA A 14 8.27 37.63 13.45
C ALA A 14 7.95 36.31 12.71
N PRO A 15 8.51 36.09 11.51
CA PRO A 15 8.31 34.85 10.75
C PRO A 15 9.16 33.72 11.35
N LEU A 16 8.50 32.64 11.76
CA LEU A 16 9.13 31.46 12.37
C LEU A 16 8.82 30.20 11.53
N CYS A 17 9.68 29.20 11.63
CA CYS A 17 9.46 27.90 11.01
C CYS A 17 8.39 27.09 11.77
N SER A 18 7.39 26.56 11.08
CA SER A 18 6.29 25.78 11.69
C SER A 18 6.74 24.46 12.32
N GLU A 19 7.89 23.91 11.91
CA GLU A 19 8.41 22.64 12.39
C GLU A 19 9.30 22.79 13.65
N CYS A 20 10.26 23.72 13.63
CA CYS A 20 11.23 23.88 14.72
C CYS A 20 11.01 25.12 15.60
N GLY A 21 10.15 26.05 15.20
CA GLY A 21 9.86 27.28 15.95
C GLY A 21 11.01 28.31 15.95
N HIS A 22 12.11 28.06 15.24
CA HIS A 22 13.22 29.01 15.11
C HIS A 22 12.95 30.08 14.05
N ASP A 23 13.67 31.20 14.19
CA ASP A 23 13.75 32.24 13.16
C ASP A 23 14.24 31.64 11.83
N LEU A 24 13.68 32.10 10.71
CA LEU A 24 14.03 31.60 9.38
C LEU A 24 15.52 31.74 9.05
N SER A 25 16.19 32.75 9.60
CA SER A 25 17.64 32.95 9.43
C SER A 25 18.50 31.87 10.10
N LEU A 26 17.94 31.16 11.09
CA LEU A 26 18.59 30.10 11.86
C LEU A 26 17.96 28.72 11.60
N CYS A 27 17.00 28.63 10.68
CA CYS A 27 16.26 27.41 10.41
C CYS A 27 17.00 26.51 9.41
N GLU A 28 17.50 25.38 9.94
CA GLU A 28 18.12 24.28 9.19
C GLU A 28 17.11 23.20 8.74
N CYS A 29 15.81 23.36 9.06
CA CYS A 29 14.81 22.42 8.60
C CYS A 29 14.76 22.40 7.08
N VAL A 30 14.79 21.19 6.52
CA VAL A 30 14.47 20.98 5.10
C VAL A 30 13.03 21.40 4.91
N ASP A 31 12.77 22.18 3.86
CA ASP A 31 11.42 22.62 3.54
C ASP A 31 10.52 21.39 3.35
N PRO A 32 9.45 21.22 4.14
CA PRO A 32 8.55 20.08 4.03
C PRO A 32 7.98 19.96 2.61
N ASP A 33 7.81 21.05 1.86
CA ASP A 33 7.37 20.97 0.47
C ASP A 33 8.45 20.47 -0.47
N ALA A 34 9.73 20.82 -0.25
CA ALA A 34 10.82 20.27 -1.04
C ALA A 34 11.01 18.77 -0.78
N LEU A 35 10.95 18.37 0.50
CA LEU A 35 11.04 16.96 0.90
C LEU A 35 9.80 16.16 0.47
N ALA A 36 8.61 16.74 0.56
CA ALA A 36 7.37 16.13 0.09
C ALA A 36 7.37 16.02 -1.43
N HIS A 37 7.86 17.02 -2.16
CA HIS A 37 8.00 16.99 -3.61
C HIS A 37 9.00 15.90 -4.06
N GLU A 38 10.16 15.83 -3.40
CA GLU A 38 11.14 14.77 -3.66
C GLU A 38 10.58 13.38 -3.34
N ARG A 39 9.86 13.23 -2.22
CA ARG A 39 9.20 11.97 -1.85
C ARG A 39 8.07 11.60 -2.80
N LEU A 40 7.25 12.55 -3.24
CA LEU A 40 6.16 12.34 -4.21
C LEU A 40 6.68 11.79 -5.54
N HIS A 41 7.86 12.24 -5.97
CA HIS A 41 8.50 11.80 -7.21
C HIS A 41 9.46 10.61 -7.04
N SER A 42 9.70 10.17 -5.81
CA SER A 42 10.43 8.94 -5.53
C SER A 42 9.61 7.70 -5.91
N ILE A 43 10.27 6.54 -6.05
CA ILE A 43 9.61 5.25 -6.30
C ILE A 43 8.57 4.97 -5.21
N ASP A 44 8.90 5.27 -3.95
CA ASP A 44 7.98 5.08 -2.82
C ASP A 44 6.75 5.98 -2.96
N GLY A 45 6.93 7.24 -3.36
CA GLY A 45 5.82 8.18 -3.61
C GLY A 45 4.90 7.73 -4.73
N LEU A 46 5.45 7.14 -5.79
CA LEU A 46 4.67 6.54 -6.86
C LEU A 46 3.85 5.35 -6.34
N ILE A 47 4.44 4.47 -5.53
CA ILE A 47 3.72 3.34 -4.92
C ILE A 47 2.60 3.82 -4.00
N PHE A 48 2.86 4.81 -3.14
CA PHE A 48 1.82 5.41 -2.29
C PHE A 48 0.69 6.02 -3.11
N THR A 49 1.01 6.70 -4.21
CA THR A 49 0.01 7.25 -5.12
C THR A 49 -0.84 6.15 -5.74
N MET A 50 -0.22 5.07 -6.22
CA MET A 50 -0.94 3.91 -6.78
C MET A 50 -1.88 3.27 -5.75
N VAL A 51 -1.43 3.07 -4.52
CA VAL A 51 -2.25 2.51 -3.44
C VAL A 51 -3.40 3.45 -3.08
N ARG A 52 -3.14 4.76 -3.00
CA ARG A 52 -4.19 5.75 -2.72
C ARG A 52 -5.26 5.76 -3.81
N ASP A 53 -4.85 5.75 -5.08
CA ASP A 53 -5.77 5.80 -6.21
C ASP A 53 -6.60 4.50 -6.29
N GLU A 54 -5.98 3.33 -6.07
CA GLU A 54 -6.70 2.05 -5.98
C GLU A 54 -7.66 2.03 -4.79
N LEU A 55 -7.27 2.58 -3.62
CA LEU A 55 -8.15 2.66 -2.45
C LEU A 55 -9.40 3.50 -2.71
N VAL A 56 -9.25 4.63 -3.43
CA VAL A 56 -10.40 5.44 -3.85
C VAL A 56 -11.27 4.67 -4.83
N ALA A 57 -10.67 4.02 -5.81
CA ALA A 57 -11.40 3.22 -6.80
C ALA A 57 -12.17 2.06 -6.15
N ASP A 58 -11.54 1.34 -5.23
CA ASP A 58 -12.10 0.17 -4.54
C ASP A 58 -13.26 0.57 -3.61
N ARG A 59 -13.12 1.65 -2.82
CA ARG A 59 -14.23 2.19 -2.01
C ARG A 59 -15.40 2.71 -2.85
N THR A 60 -15.10 3.26 -4.03
CA THR A 60 -16.15 3.75 -4.94
C THR A 60 -16.90 2.58 -5.57
N ALA A 61 -16.19 1.49 -5.89
CA ALA A 61 -16.78 0.29 -6.46
C ALA A 61 -17.58 -0.52 -5.45
N ASP A 62 -17.10 -0.62 -4.21
CA ASP A 62 -17.76 -1.37 -3.13
C ASP A 62 -17.59 -0.66 -1.76
N PRO A 63 -18.50 0.27 -1.43
CA PRO A 63 -18.37 1.09 -0.22
C PRO A 63 -18.67 0.33 1.08
N ASP A 64 -19.51 -0.71 1.03
CA ASP A 64 -20.06 -1.39 2.21
C ASP A 64 -19.63 -2.87 2.29
N THR A 65 -18.44 -3.20 1.81
CA THR A 65 -17.95 -4.59 1.82
C THR A 65 -17.91 -5.14 3.25
N VAL A 66 -18.83 -6.04 3.61
CA VAL A 66 -18.85 -6.69 4.93
C VAL A 66 -17.74 -7.75 5.07
N HIS A 67 -17.21 -8.24 3.93
CA HIS A 67 -16.28 -9.37 3.87
C HIS A 67 -14.83 -8.96 3.57
N LEU A 68 -14.37 -7.81 4.08
CA LEU A 68 -13.03 -7.26 3.79
C LEU A 68 -11.89 -8.26 4.03
N LEU A 69 -11.95 -9.06 5.11
CA LEU A 69 -10.91 -10.06 5.39
C LEU A 69 -10.92 -11.22 4.37
N GLY A 70 -12.11 -11.66 3.95
CA GLY A 70 -12.25 -12.66 2.89
C GLY A 70 -11.69 -12.15 1.56
N THR A 71 -12.06 -10.93 1.18
CA THR A 71 -11.54 -10.27 -0.02
C THR A 71 -10.02 -10.10 0.05
N LEU A 72 -9.45 -9.74 1.21
CA LEU A 72 -8.00 -9.67 1.39
C LEU A 72 -7.33 -11.04 1.13
N MET A 73 -7.89 -12.13 1.64
CA MET A 73 -7.36 -13.47 1.41
C MET A 73 -7.42 -13.87 -0.07
N GLU A 74 -8.49 -13.51 -0.78
CA GLU A 74 -8.59 -13.71 -2.23
C GLU A 74 -7.51 -12.93 -2.99
N LYS A 75 -7.30 -11.64 -2.66
CA LYS A 75 -6.25 -10.82 -3.28
C LYS A 75 -4.85 -11.39 -2.99
N LEU A 76 -4.59 -11.88 -1.77
CA LEU A 76 -3.33 -12.54 -1.42
C LEU A 76 -3.11 -13.80 -2.27
N GLY A 77 -4.16 -14.60 -2.48
CA GLY A 77 -4.13 -15.75 -3.38
C GLY A 77 -3.75 -15.35 -4.81
N LEU A 78 -4.38 -14.32 -5.37
CA LEU A 78 -4.07 -13.81 -6.71
C LEU A 78 -2.64 -13.28 -6.83
N LEU A 79 -2.15 -12.54 -5.84
CA LEU A 79 -0.77 -12.09 -5.79
C LEU A 79 0.20 -13.27 -5.77
N SER A 80 -0.06 -14.29 -4.96
CA SER A 80 0.79 -15.49 -4.89
C SER A 80 0.88 -16.22 -6.23
N ILE A 81 -0.24 -16.30 -6.96
CA ILE A 81 -0.30 -16.89 -8.31
C ILE A 81 0.50 -16.02 -9.29
N ALA A 82 0.34 -14.69 -9.24
CA ALA A 82 1.06 -13.77 -10.12
C ALA A 82 2.58 -13.86 -9.90
N MET A 83 3.04 -13.88 -8.64
CA MET A 83 4.46 -14.07 -8.30
C MET A 83 4.98 -15.42 -8.82
N ALA A 84 4.28 -16.51 -8.53
CA ALA A 84 4.70 -17.85 -8.98
C ALA A 84 4.76 -17.97 -10.51
N ARG A 85 3.86 -17.29 -11.24
CA ARG A 85 3.88 -17.25 -12.71
C ARG A 85 5.05 -16.41 -13.23
N HIS A 86 5.30 -15.25 -12.63
CA HIS A 86 6.42 -14.39 -12.98
C HIS A 86 7.77 -15.09 -12.74
N ASP A 87 7.95 -15.75 -11.60
CA ASP A 87 9.19 -16.45 -11.25
C ASP A 87 9.50 -17.62 -12.19
N ARG A 88 8.46 -18.25 -12.74
CA ARG A 88 8.58 -19.31 -13.76
C ARG A 88 8.80 -18.77 -15.17
N GLY A 89 8.93 -17.45 -15.35
CA GLY A 89 9.07 -16.81 -16.64
C GLY A 89 7.84 -16.99 -17.54
N LEU A 90 6.66 -17.21 -16.95
CA LEU A 90 5.41 -17.25 -17.72
C LEU A 90 5.02 -15.83 -18.15
N SER A 91 3.92 -15.70 -18.89
CA SER A 91 3.41 -14.45 -19.47
C SER A 91 3.04 -13.34 -18.48
N THR A 92 3.40 -13.46 -17.20
CA THR A 92 3.08 -12.48 -16.16
C THR A 92 4.21 -11.47 -16.05
N THR A 93 3.91 -10.20 -16.25
CA THR A 93 4.90 -9.12 -16.20
C THR A 93 5.12 -8.63 -14.76
N THR A 94 6.27 -8.01 -14.49
CA THR A 94 6.54 -7.37 -13.18
C THR A 94 5.48 -6.30 -12.84
N GLN A 95 4.95 -5.61 -13.85
CA GLN A 95 3.88 -4.62 -13.68
C GLN A 95 2.57 -5.24 -13.19
N GLU A 96 2.24 -6.46 -13.64
CA GLU A 96 1.07 -7.19 -13.16
C GLU A 96 1.24 -7.66 -11.72
N VAL A 97 2.43 -8.14 -11.35
CA VAL A 97 2.75 -8.47 -9.96
C VAL A 97 2.62 -7.24 -9.07
N LEU A 98 3.17 -6.10 -9.50
CA LEU A 98 3.03 -4.84 -8.78
C LEU A 98 1.57 -4.41 -8.62
N ARG A 99 0.75 -4.55 -9.67
CA ARG A 99 -0.68 -4.23 -9.61
C ARG A 99 -1.41 -5.09 -8.57
N GLU A 100 -1.16 -6.40 -8.53
CA GLU A 100 -1.76 -7.28 -7.53
C GLU A 100 -1.23 -6.97 -6.12
N ALA A 101 0.04 -6.58 -5.97
CA ALA A 101 0.58 -6.15 -4.69
C ALA A 101 -0.09 -4.87 -4.18
N VAL A 102 -0.34 -3.90 -5.08
CA VAL A 102 -1.09 -2.67 -4.75
C VAL A 102 -2.51 -3.01 -4.28
N ARG A 103 -3.21 -3.92 -4.96
CA ARG A 103 -4.55 -4.39 -4.54
C ARG A 103 -4.57 -5.04 -3.17
N VAL A 104 -3.57 -5.88 -2.87
CA VAL A 104 -3.42 -6.48 -1.54
C VAL A 104 -3.19 -5.40 -0.48
N ALA A 105 -2.28 -4.45 -0.74
CA ALA A 105 -2.00 -3.35 0.18
C ALA A 105 -3.26 -2.49 0.44
N THR A 106 -4.01 -2.16 -0.61
CA THR A 106 -5.29 -1.45 -0.52
C THR A 106 -6.28 -2.18 0.39
N MET A 107 -6.48 -3.48 0.17
CA MET A 107 -7.39 -4.26 1.01
C MET A 107 -6.91 -4.38 2.45
N ALA A 108 -5.60 -4.52 2.67
CA ALA A 108 -5.04 -4.55 4.03
C ALA A 108 -5.31 -3.25 4.79
N ILE A 109 -5.19 -2.10 4.13
CA ILE A 109 -5.56 -0.79 4.69
C ILE A 109 -7.05 -0.78 5.04
N ARG A 110 -7.93 -1.20 4.13
CA ARG A 110 -9.38 -1.25 4.39
C ARG A 110 -9.71 -2.17 5.56
N VAL A 111 -9.14 -3.38 5.64
CA VAL A 111 -9.34 -4.27 6.81
C VAL A 111 -8.90 -3.58 8.10
N ALA A 112 -7.75 -2.89 8.09
CA ALA A 112 -7.25 -2.22 9.29
C ALA A 112 -8.12 -1.02 9.72
N SER A 113 -8.71 -0.28 8.77
CA SER A 113 -9.50 0.93 9.07
C SER A 113 -11.01 0.73 9.15
N GLU A 114 -11.55 -0.25 8.42
CA GLU A 114 -12.99 -0.49 8.22
C GLU A 114 -13.41 -1.90 8.65
N GLY A 115 -12.46 -2.80 8.91
CA GLY A 115 -12.75 -4.19 9.23
C GLY A 115 -13.55 -4.36 10.52
N ASP A 116 -14.47 -5.33 10.53
CA ASP A 116 -15.16 -5.75 11.75
C ASP A 116 -14.18 -6.49 12.68
N SER A 117 -13.96 -5.92 13.86
CA SER A 117 -13.13 -6.53 14.91
C SER A 117 -13.66 -7.89 15.40
N ASN A 118 -14.92 -8.22 15.11
CA ASN A 118 -15.58 -9.46 15.52
C ASN A 118 -15.57 -10.55 14.44
N TYR A 119 -14.91 -10.33 13.30
CA TYR A 119 -14.89 -11.31 12.22
C TYR A 119 -14.13 -12.58 12.61
N SER A 120 -14.86 -13.68 12.80
CA SER A 120 -14.28 -15.01 13.07
C SER A 120 -13.94 -15.71 11.76
N TYR A 121 -12.70 -15.57 11.28
CA TYR A 121 -12.22 -16.36 10.15
C TYR A 121 -11.99 -17.82 10.58
N VAL A 122 -12.77 -18.74 10.00
CA VAL A 122 -12.54 -20.17 10.15
C VAL A 122 -11.78 -20.65 8.92
N PHE A 123 -10.54 -21.13 9.12
CA PHE A 123 -9.78 -21.75 8.05
C PHE A 123 -10.60 -22.92 7.47
N PRO A 124 -10.87 -22.96 6.15
CA PRO A 124 -11.40 -24.17 5.56
C PRO A 124 -10.40 -25.28 5.86
N ALA A 125 -10.88 -26.36 6.48
CA ALA A 125 -10.06 -27.54 6.76
C ALA A 125 -9.40 -27.93 5.44
N VAL A 126 -8.07 -27.88 5.42
CA VAL A 126 -7.27 -28.31 4.27
C VAL A 126 -7.72 -29.72 3.94
N GLU A 127 -8.35 -29.93 2.77
CA GLU A 127 -8.53 -31.27 2.24
C GLU A 127 -7.13 -31.84 2.02
N THR A 128 -6.66 -32.62 2.99
CA THR A 128 -5.33 -33.23 3.10
C THR A 128 -5.07 -34.31 2.04
N GLU A 129 -5.74 -34.27 0.91
CA GLU A 129 -5.54 -35.21 -0.19
C GLU A 129 -5.35 -34.44 -1.49
N LEU A 130 -4.17 -33.82 -1.64
CA LEU A 130 -3.60 -33.65 -2.97
C LEU A 130 -3.57 -35.05 -3.61
N PRO A 131 -4.22 -35.29 -4.76
CA PRO A 131 -4.24 -36.61 -5.38
C PRO A 131 -2.80 -37.02 -5.65
N ALA A 132 -2.40 -38.17 -5.08
CA ALA A 132 -1.08 -38.74 -5.31
C ALA A 132 -0.86 -38.85 -6.82
N GLY A 133 0.08 -38.05 -7.34
CA GLY A 133 0.46 -38.10 -8.74
C GLY A 133 0.89 -39.51 -9.14
N PRO A 134 0.76 -39.89 -10.42
CA PRO A 134 1.04 -41.25 -10.86
C PRO A 134 2.47 -41.65 -10.49
N THR A 135 2.60 -42.68 -9.66
CA THR A 135 3.87 -43.28 -9.29
C THR A 135 4.53 -43.82 -10.55
N ALA A 136 5.63 -43.19 -10.96
CA ALA A 136 6.43 -43.64 -12.08
C ALA A 136 6.88 -45.08 -11.80
N ARG A 137 6.35 -46.03 -12.58
CA ARG A 137 6.85 -47.41 -12.63
C ARG A 137 8.29 -47.37 -13.12
N GLN A 138 9.20 -47.83 -12.26
CA GLN A 138 10.58 -48.11 -12.61
C GLN A 138 10.60 -49.25 -13.65
N TYR A 139 11.22 -49.00 -14.80
CA TYR A 139 11.76 -50.02 -15.69
C TYR A 139 13.20 -50.31 -15.28
#